data_AF-A0A7C4MPC6-F1
#
_entry.id   AF-A0A7C4MPC6-F1
#
_cell.length_a   1.000
_cell.length_b   1.000
_cell.length_c   1.000
_cell.angle_alpha   90.00
_cell.angle_beta   90.00
_cell.angle_gamma   90.00
#
_symmetry.space_group_name_H-M   'P 1'
#
loop_
_entity.id
_entity.type
_entity.pdbx_description
1 polymer ?
#
loop_
_entity_poly.entity_id
_entity_poly.type
_entity_poly.pdbx_seq_one_letter_code
_entity_poly.pdbx_strand_id
1 'polypeptide(L)'
;MGNAQTPRFWAKLRNPSDSSHSEVSSLSLSSHSLDVAVVFRRLAALTTFRRRLETSACQAFSDLDLDRLAVVSMLHDLGKPNRGFQAKRDRKARDTAGHVLEAAVFLFDDTIQARWPASWIALIQEMASWFDPPDEALCQMLLAAISHHGKPVSENDIRNAGNLKRWWQPDNEIDPMMGIAQLVETVRHEFSGAFCATKRPIRATPAF
;
A
#
# COMPACT_ATOMS: atom_id res chain seq x y z
N MET A 1 -2.06 -33.06 0.73
CA MET A 1 -2.76 -31.86 1.25
C MET A 1 -1.73 -31.08 2.05
N GLY A 2 -1.13 -30.05 1.45
CA GLY A 2 -0.13 -29.24 2.14
C GLY A 2 -0.84 -28.25 3.05
N ASN A 3 -0.51 -28.24 4.34
CA ASN A 3 -0.94 -27.17 5.26
C ASN A 3 -0.62 -25.83 4.60
N ALA A 4 -1.65 -25.04 4.28
CA ALA A 4 -1.44 -23.68 3.81
C ALA A 4 -0.80 -22.89 4.97
N GLN A 5 0.51 -22.71 4.91
CA GLN A 5 1.24 -21.99 5.94
C GLN A 5 0.73 -20.56 5.95
N THR A 6 0.16 -20.13 7.07
CA THR A 6 -0.37 -18.78 7.23
C THR A 6 0.72 -17.77 6.85
N PRO A 7 0.44 -16.84 5.91
CA PRO A 7 1.45 -15.90 5.45
C PRO A 7 1.95 -15.07 6.63
N ARG A 8 3.25 -14.76 6.62
CA ARG A 8 3.87 -13.98 7.70
C ARG A 8 3.16 -12.65 7.93
N PHE A 9 2.85 -11.95 6.84
CA PHE A 9 2.01 -10.75 6.85
C PHE A 9 0.68 -11.04 6.14
N TRP A 10 -0.42 -10.91 6.88
CA TRP A 10 -1.75 -11.17 6.35
C TRP A 10 -2.51 -9.85 6.08
N ALA A 11 -3.42 -9.88 5.11
CA ALA A 11 -4.34 -8.77 4.83
C ALA A 11 -5.81 -9.12 5.06
N LYS A 12 -6.19 -10.40 4.87
CA LYS A 12 -7.53 -10.94 5.16
C LYS A 12 -7.42 -12.27 5.90
N LEU A 13 -8.28 -12.46 6.90
CA LEU A 13 -8.52 -13.74 7.57
C LEU A 13 -9.97 -14.12 7.32
N ARG A 14 -10.22 -15.35 6.89
CA ARG A 14 -11.56 -15.92 6.77
C ARG A 14 -11.79 -16.87 7.94
N ASN A 15 -12.96 -16.78 8.55
CA ASN A 15 -13.30 -17.61 9.69
C ASN A 15 -13.79 -18.99 9.25
N PRO A 16 -13.43 -20.06 9.99
CA PRO A 16 -14.00 -21.39 9.79
C PRO A 16 -15.51 -21.43 10.02
N SER A 17 -16.09 -20.52 10.82
CA SER A 17 -17.55 -20.46 11.03
C SER A 17 -18.33 -19.98 9.80
N ASP A 18 -17.65 -19.35 8.82
CA ASP A 18 -18.26 -18.83 7.59
C ASP A 18 -18.14 -19.81 6.40
N SER A 19 -17.60 -21.02 6.62
CA SER A 19 -17.42 -22.04 5.59
C SER A 19 -17.54 -23.44 6.18
N SER A 20 -18.04 -24.42 5.42
CA SER A 20 -18.06 -25.84 5.80
C SER A 20 -16.66 -26.50 5.96
N HIS A 21 -15.59 -25.70 5.96
CA HIS A 21 -14.22 -26.12 6.08
C HIS A 21 -13.62 -25.58 7.39
N SER A 22 -12.99 -26.47 8.16
CA SER A 22 -12.45 -26.22 9.51
C SER A 22 -11.14 -25.42 9.54
N GLU A 23 -10.69 -24.86 8.42
CA GLU A 23 -9.41 -24.16 8.33
C GLU A 23 -9.58 -22.65 8.20
N VAL A 24 -8.78 -21.90 8.96
CA VAL A 24 -8.66 -20.43 8.82
C VAL A 24 -7.94 -20.16 7.49
N SER A 25 -8.69 -19.88 6.42
CA SER A 25 -8.05 -19.46 5.16
C SER A 25 -7.60 -18.01 5.31
N SER A 26 -6.35 -17.71 4.96
CA SER A 26 -5.79 -16.36 5.04
C SER A 26 -5.21 -15.94 3.69
N LEU A 27 -5.33 -14.65 3.36
CA LEU A 27 -4.71 -14.07 2.18
C LEU A 27 -3.53 -13.20 2.62
N SER A 28 -2.38 -13.44 1.98
CA SER A 28 -1.17 -12.66 2.26
C SER A 28 -1.39 -11.19 1.90
N LEU A 29 -0.66 -10.29 2.57
CA LEU A 29 -0.70 -8.87 2.25
C LEU A 29 -0.31 -8.62 0.80
N SER A 30 0.81 -9.17 0.34
CA SER A 30 1.28 -9.02 -1.03
C SER A 30 0.27 -9.52 -2.06
N SER A 31 -0.35 -10.68 -1.83
CA SER A 31 -1.36 -11.23 -2.73
C SER A 31 -2.60 -10.33 -2.81
N HIS A 32 -3.12 -9.88 -1.65
CA HIS A 32 -4.26 -8.98 -1.63
C HIS A 32 -3.97 -7.65 -2.34
N SER A 33 -2.82 -7.06 -2.05
CA SER A 33 -2.34 -5.84 -2.67
C SER A 33 -2.19 -6.00 -4.18
N LEU A 34 -1.65 -7.14 -4.63
CA LEU A 34 -1.50 -7.46 -6.05
C LEU A 34 -2.87 -7.61 -6.74
N ASP A 35 -3.82 -8.31 -6.12
CA ASP A 35 -5.17 -8.45 -6.67
C ASP A 35 -5.80 -7.08 -6.94
N VAL A 36 -5.69 -6.16 -5.97
CA VAL A 36 -6.20 -4.78 -6.12
C VAL A 36 -5.48 -4.04 -7.24
N ALA A 37 -4.16 -4.13 -7.32
CA ALA A 37 -3.36 -3.48 -8.36
C ALA A 37 -3.69 -3.99 -9.77
N VAL A 38 -3.84 -5.32 -9.93
CA VAL A 38 -4.20 -5.94 -11.21
C VAL A 38 -5.63 -5.55 -11.61
N VAL A 39 -6.58 -5.60 -10.67
CA VAL A 39 -7.96 -5.16 -10.93
C VAL A 39 -8.00 -3.69 -11.33
N PHE A 40 -7.30 -2.81 -10.59
CA PHE A 40 -7.16 -1.41 -10.95
C PHE A 40 -6.61 -1.26 -12.37
N ARG A 41 -5.50 -1.94 -12.69
CA ARG A 41 -4.85 -1.85 -14.00
C ARG A 41 -5.76 -2.27 -15.15
N ARG A 42 -6.54 -3.34 -14.94
CA ARG A 42 -7.51 -3.85 -15.92
C ARG A 42 -8.68 -2.89 -16.09
N LEU A 43 -9.22 -2.35 -15.00
CA LEU A 43 -10.28 -1.35 -15.05
C LEU A 43 -9.79 -0.07 -15.75
N ALA A 44 -8.60 0.42 -15.40
CA ALA A 44 -8.02 1.63 -15.97
C ALA A 44 -7.73 1.52 -17.48
N ALA A 45 -7.60 0.31 -18.03
CA ALA A 45 -7.50 0.08 -19.48
C ALA A 45 -8.86 0.18 -20.20
N LEU A 46 -9.98 0.02 -19.51
CA LEU A 46 -11.31 0.11 -20.13
C LEU A 46 -11.60 1.55 -20.54
N THR A 47 -12.14 1.74 -21.74
CA THR A 47 -12.35 3.07 -22.37
C THR A 47 -13.03 4.07 -21.43
N THR A 48 -14.08 3.67 -20.72
CA THR A 48 -14.83 4.56 -19.82
C THR A 48 -13.99 5.03 -18.63
N PHE A 49 -13.24 4.12 -17.99
CA PHE A 49 -12.39 4.45 -16.85
C PHE A 49 -11.17 5.25 -17.29
N ARG A 50 -10.49 4.83 -18.37
CA ARG A 50 -9.36 5.55 -18.95
C ARG A 50 -9.71 6.99 -19.26
N ARG A 51 -10.81 7.21 -19.99
CA ARG A 51 -11.26 8.56 -20.34
C ARG A 51 -11.51 9.42 -19.11
N ARG A 52 -12.11 8.87 -18.05
CA ARG A 52 -12.35 9.60 -16.80
C ARG A 52 -11.04 9.96 -16.10
N LEU A 53 -10.12 9.02 -15.96
CA LEU A 53 -8.80 9.25 -15.38
C LEU A 53 -8.03 10.34 -16.15
N GLU A 54 -7.98 10.24 -17.48
CA GLU A 54 -7.28 11.21 -18.34
C GLU A 54 -7.94 12.59 -18.31
N THR A 55 -9.27 12.64 -18.20
CA THR A 55 -10.02 13.91 -18.05
C THR A 55 -9.71 14.56 -16.71
N SER A 56 -9.74 13.80 -15.61
CA SER A 56 -9.42 14.30 -14.27
C SER A 56 -7.98 14.78 -14.15
N ALA A 57 -7.04 14.11 -14.82
CA ALA A 57 -5.63 14.49 -14.84
C ALA A 57 -5.29 15.57 -15.89
N CYS A 58 -6.26 15.95 -16.75
CA CYS A 58 -6.01 16.78 -17.93
C CYS A 58 -4.82 16.26 -18.78
N GLN A 59 -4.65 14.93 -18.84
CA GLN A 59 -3.48 14.28 -19.40
C GLN A 59 -3.85 12.91 -19.98
N ALA A 60 -3.51 12.67 -21.25
CA ALA A 60 -3.59 11.32 -21.82
C ALA A 60 -2.55 10.39 -21.17
N PHE A 61 -2.94 9.16 -20.82
CA PHE A 61 -2.07 8.17 -20.19
C PHE A 61 -1.59 7.13 -21.20
N SER A 62 -0.33 6.71 -21.06
CA SER A 62 0.23 5.54 -21.73
C SER A 62 -0.02 4.28 -20.91
N ASP A 63 0.22 3.09 -21.48
CA ASP A 63 0.16 1.85 -20.70
C ASP A 63 1.17 1.82 -19.54
N LEU A 64 2.32 2.46 -19.72
CA LEU A 64 3.33 2.65 -18.68
C LEU A 64 2.78 3.50 -17.52
N ASP A 65 2.04 4.57 -17.81
CA ASP A 65 1.43 5.41 -16.77
C ASP A 65 0.40 4.60 -15.97
N LEU A 66 -0.38 3.76 -16.65
CA LEU A 66 -1.35 2.88 -15.99
C LEU A 66 -0.68 1.82 -15.10
N ASP A 67 0.46 1.26 -15.52
CA ASP A 67 1.26 0.35 -14.70
C ASP A 67 1.79 1.04 -13.44
N ARG A 68 2.27 2.28 -13.56
CA ARG A 68 2.73 3.09 -12.42
C ARG A 68 1.61 3.43 -11.44
N LEU A 69 0.42 3.79 -11.94
CA LEU A 69 -0.75 4.01 -11.10
C LEU A 69 -1.23 2.69 -10.43
N ALA A 70 -1.02 1.54 -11.07
CA ALA A 70 -1.29 0.24 -10.46
C ALA A 70 -0.32 -0.05 -9.31
N VAL A 71 0.96 0.31 -9.44
CA VAL A 71 1.94 0.23 -8.33
C VAL A 71 1.49 1.09 -7.15
N VAL A 72 1.03 2.33 -7.38
CA VAL A 72 0.47 3.17 -6.31
C VAL A 72 -0.72 2.47 -5.63
N SER A 73 -1.63 1.89 -6.42
CA SER A 73 -2.80 1.17 -5.89
C SER A 73 -2.42 -0.08 -5.08
N MET A 74 -1.33 -0.75 -5.44
CA MET A 74 -0.80 -1.89 -4.69
C MET A 74 -0.42 -1.53 -3.24
N LEU A 75 0.00 -0.28 -3.01
CA LEU A 75 0.43 0.23 -1.73
C LEU A 75 -0.72 0.76 -0.85
N HIS A 76 -1.99 0.62 -1.26
CA HIS A 76 -3.15 1.12 -0.50
C HIS A 76 -3.22 0.60 0.95
N ASP A 77 -2.72 -0.62 1.18
CA ASP A 77 -2.71 -1.30 2.48
C ASP A 77 -1.32 -1.34 3.11
N LEU A 78 -0.39 -0.44 2.71
CA LEU A 78 1.01 -0.43 3.17
C LEU A 78 1.15 -0.32 4.69
N GLY A 79 0.11 0.09 5.42
CA GLY A 79 0.11 0.14 6.86
C GLY A 79 -0.12 -1.19 7.57
N LYS A 80 -0.65 -2.21 6.88
CA LYS A 80 -0.97 -3.51 7.49
C LYS A 80 0.22 -4.31 8.05
N PRO A 81 1.47 -4.14 7.60
CA PRO A 81 2.63 -4.78 8.24
C PRO A 81 2.85 -4.38 9.70
N ASN A 82 2.25 -3.27 10.16
CA ASN A 82 2.40 -2.84 11.55
C ASN A 82 1.94 -3.95 12.52
N ARG A 83 2.65 -4.06 13.64
CA ARG A 83 2.42 -5.17 14.59
C ARG A 83 1.03 -5.17 15.19
N GLY A 84 0.45 -4.00 15.45
CA GLY A 84 -0.89 -3.90 16.03
C GLY A 84 -1.99 -4.38 15.09
N PHE A 85 -1.83 -4.21 13.78
CA PHE A 85 -2.73 -4.82 12.80
C PHE A 85 -2.53 -6.34 12.75
N GLN A 86 -1.27 -6.79 12.66
CA GLN A 86 -0.96 -8.22 12.58
C GLN A 86 -1.41 -9.00 13.83
N ALA A 87 -1.36 -8.38 15.01
CA ALA A 87 -1.83 -8.93 16.29
C ALA A 87 -3.32 -9.30 16.27
N LYS A 88 -4.15 -8.70 15.40
CA LYS A 88 -5.57 -9.06 15.23
C LYS A 88 -5.77 -10.49 14.72
N ARG A 89 -4.70 -11.19 14.36
CA ARG A 89 -4.71 -12.65 14.14
C ARG A 89 -5.18 -13.41 15.38
N ASP A 90 -4.75 -12.98 16.57
CA ASP A 90 -5.33 -13.47 17.81
C ASP A 90 -6.58 -12.65 18.17
N ARG A 91 -7.73 -13.31 18.20
CA ARG A 91 -9.02 -12.69 18.54
C ARG A 91 -9.07 -12.17 19.98
N LYS A 92 -8.19 -12.65 20.85
CA LYS A 92 -8.08 -12.20 22.23
C LYS A 92 -7.13 -11.00 22.39
N ALA A 93 -6.39 -10.63 21.34
CA ALA A 93 -5.49 -9.49 21.38
C ALA A 93 -6.28 -8.21 21.67
N ARG A 94 -5.88 -7.52 22.74
CA ARG A 94 -6.50 -6.25 23.16
C ARG A 94 -5.70 -5.04 22.70
N ASP A 95 -4.39 -5.17 22.61
CA ASP A 95 -3.50 -4.14 22.09
C ASP A 95 -3.36 -4.34 20.57
N THR A 96 -4.21 -3.67 19.80
CA THR A 96 -4.26 -3.76 18.34
C THR A 96 -4.32 -2.38 17.72
N ALA A 97 -4.09 -2.30 16.40
CA ALA A 97 -4.02 -1.05 15.66
C ALA A 97 -4.83 -1.10 14.36
N GLY A 98 -5.11 0.07 13.80
CA GLY A 98 -5.59 0.20 12.44
C GLY A 98 -4.47 -0.06 11.43
N HIS A 99 -4.66 0.43 10.21
CA HIS A 99 -3.60 0.48 9.20
C HIS A 99 -3.53 1.82 8.47
N VAL A 100 -4.56 2.66 8.52
CA VAL A 100 -4.62 3.91 7.74
C VAL A 100 -3.76 5.00 8.38
N LEU A 101 -3.99 5.33 9.65
CA LEU A 101 -3.18 6.33 10.35
C LEU A 101 -1.77 5.81 10.61
N GLU A 102 -1.64 4.50 10.80
CA GLU A 102 -0.35 3.82 10.95
C GLU A 102 0.47 3.89 9.66
N ALA A 103 -0.16 3.77 8.48
CA ALA A 103 0.50 4.03 7.19
C ALA A 103 0.96 5.48 7.08
N ALA A 104 0.13 6.45 7.49
CA ALA A 104 0.53 7.86 7.48
C ALA A 104 1.75 8.10 8.39
N VAL A 105 1.78 7.54 9.59
CA VAL A 105 2.95 7.62 10.48
C VAL A 105 4.19 6.98 9.83
N PHE A 106 4.03 5.86 9.14
CA PHE A 106 5.14 5.28 8.38
C PHE A 106 5.68 6.19 7.27
N LEU A 107 4.80 6.96 6.62
CA LEU A 107 5.16 7.88 5.55
C LEU A 107 5.77 9.21 6.05
N PHE A 108 5.41 9.69 7.25
CA PHE A 108 5.73 11.07 7.67
C PHE A 108 6.50 11.23 8.99
N ASP A 109 6.68 10.17 9.78
CA ASP A 109 7.47 10.26 11.03
C ASP A 109 8.94 9.94 10.76
N ASP A 110 9.82 10.93 10.94
CA ASP A 110 11.27 10.81 10.72
C ASP A 110 11.93 9.64 11.47
N THR A 111 11.43 9.29 12.67
CA THR A 111 11.95 8.17 13.46
C THR A 111 11.64 6.84 12.79
N ILE A 112 10.48 6.74 12.13
CA ILE A 112 10.10 5.56 11.36
C ILE A 112 10.78 5.54 10.00
N GLN A 113 10.90 6.69 9.33
CA GLN A 113 11.62 6.80 8.06
C GLN A 113 13.10 6.38 8.18
N ALA A 114 13.74 6.70 9.30
CA ALA A 114 15.12 6.27 9.59
C ALA A 114 15.31 4.75 9.62
N ARG A 115 14.22 3.98 9.70
CA ARG A 115 14.21 2.51 9.69
C ARG A 115 13.69 1.91 8.39
N TRP A 116 13.36 2.72 7.39
CA TRP A 116 12.91 2.21 6.10
C TRP A 116 13.95 1.26 5.49
N PRO A 117 13.52 0.10 4.96
CA PRO A 117 14.44 -0.77 4.26
C PRO A 117 14.98 -0.07 3.01
N ALA A 118 16.25 -0.32 2.66
CA ALA A 118 16.89 0.30 1.49
C ALA A 118 16.10 0.09 0.18
N SER A 119 15.42 -1.06 0.04
CA SER A 119 14.55 -1.35 -1.10
C SER A 119 13.35 -0.41 -1.18
N TRP A 120 12.76 -0.02 -0.05
CA TRP A 120 11.67 0.97 0.00
C TRP A 120 12.17 2.36 -0.38
N ILE A 121 13.32 2.78 0.16
CA ILE A 121 13.94 4.07 -0.19
C ILE A 121 14.16 4.16 -1.71
N ALA A 122 14.76 3.12 -2.30
CA ALA A 122 15.00 3.06 -3.74
C ALA A 122 13.68 3.06 -4.54
N LEU A 123 12.65 2.35 -4.07
CA LEU A 123 11.33 2.38 -4.70
C LEU A 123 10.73 3.80 -4.68
N ILE A 124 10.73 4.48 -3.53
CA ILE A 124 10.15 5.82 -3.39
C ILE A 124 10.88 6.85 -4.24
N GLN A 125 12.22 6.83 -4.27
CA GLN A 125 13.00 7.72 -5.14
C GLN A 125 12.66 7.54 -6.62
N GLU A 126 12.49 6.30 -7.06
CA GLU A 126 12.13 6.01 -8.43
C GLU A 126 10.68 6.38 -8.74
N MET A 127 9.76 6.07 -7.82
CA MET A 127 8.35 6.47 -7.92
C MET A 127 8.19 7.98 -8.00
N ALA A 128 8.99 8.76 -7.25
CA ALA A 128 8.92 10.22 -7.28
C ALA A 128 9.20 10.74 -8.70
N SER A 129 10.18 10.16 -9.40
CA SER A 129 10.50 10.52 -10.78
C SER A 129 9.37 10.27 -11.79
N TRP A 130 8.34 9.51 -11.41
CA TRP A 130 7.18 9.26 -12.26
C TRP A 130 6.23 10.44 -12.32
N PHE A 131 6.33 11.38 -11.37
CA PHE A 131 5.36 12.46 -11.19
C PHE A 131 5.97 13.85 -11.39
N ASP A 132 5.11 14.82 -11.62
CA ASP A 132 5.43 16.24 -11.73
C ASP A 132 4.37 17.08 -10.99
N PRO A 133 4.72 17.77 -9.88
CA PRO A 133 6.04 17.75 -9.22
C PRO A 133 6.36 16.39 -8.55
N PRO A 134 7.64 15.95 -8.46
CA PRO A 134 8.01 14.59 -8.04
C PRO A 134 7.51 14.16 -6.64
N ASP A 135 8.12 14.71 -5.58
CA ASP A 135 7.91 14.24 -4.21
C ASP A 135 6.51 14.60 -3.70
N GLU A 136 6.05 15.81 -4.02
CA GLU A 136 4.74 16.31 -3.59
C GLU A 136 3.60 15.48 -4.21
N ALA A 137 3.63 15.22 -5.52
CA ALA A 137 2.54 14.49 -6.14
C ALA A 137 2.62 12.99 -5.81
N LEU A 138 3.81 12.39 -5.64
CA LEU A 138 3.91 11.04 -5.09
C LEU A 138 3.29 10.96 -3.69
N CYS A 139 3.61 11.92 -2.82
CA CYS A 139 3.06 11.99 -1.47
C CYS A 139 1.52 12.03 -1.49
N GLN A 140 0.94 12.90 -2.32
CA GLN A 140 -0.51 13.00 -2.51
C GLN A 140 -1.12 11.69 -3.03
N MET A 141 -0.47 11.03 -3.97
CA MET A 141 -0.93 9.75 -4.54
C MET A 141 -0.89 8.61 -3.50
N LEU A 142 0.15 8.54 -2.67
CA LEU A 142 0.23 7.56 -1.59
C LEU A 142 -0.81 7.84 -0.50
N LEU A 143 -1.01 9.11 -0.13
CA LEU A 143 -2.08 9.55 0.78
C LEU A 143 -3.47 9.15 0.26
N ALA A 144 -3.72 9.35 -1.03
CA ALA A 144 -4.97 8.96 -1.68
C ALA A 144 -5.17 7.44 -1.62
N ALA A 145 -4.11 6.65 -1.89
CA ALA A 145 -4.17 5.20 -1.84
C ALA A 145 -4.49 4.67 -0.42
N ILE A 146 -3.89 5.24 0.63
CA ILE A 146 -4.13 4.78 2.01
C ILE A 146 -5.47 5.27 2.59
N SER A 147 -6.04 6.34 2.04
CA SER A 147 -7.32 6.92 2.49
C SER A 147 -8.56 6.16 1.99
N HIS A 148 -8.43 4.89 1.62
CA HIS A 148 -9.46 4.08 0.94
C HIS A 148 -10.72 3.73 1.78
N HIS A 149 -10.80 4.18 3.05
CA HIS A 149 -12.00 4.03 3.91
C HIS A 149 -12.96 5.22 3.84
N GLY A 150 -12.79 6.11 2.86
CA GLY A 150 -13.80 7.14 2.50
C GLY A 150 -13.71 8.46 3.27
N LYS A 151 -12.78 8.61 4.21
CA LYS A 151 -12.41 9.89 4.81
C LYS A 151 -10.90 10.12 4.57
N PRO A 152 -10.50 11.21 3.88
CA PRO A 152 -9.09 11.57 3.73
C PRO A 152 -8.42 11.69 5.10
N VAL A 153 -7.23 11.10 5.23
CA VAL A 153 -6.39 11.31 6.42
C VAL A 153 -5.97 12.78 6.43
N SER A 154 -6.30 13.50 7.51
CA SER A 154 -5.84 14.87 7.71
C SER A 154 -4.56 14.89 8.56
N GLU A 155 -3.75 15.93 8.41
CA GLU A 155 -2.62 16.17 9.33
C GLU A 155 -3.05 16.22 10.79
N ASN A 156 -4.28 16.69 11.05
CA ASN A 156 -4.83 16.73 12.40
C ASN A 156 -5.10 15.33 12.95
N ASP A 157 -5.51 14.38 12.11
CA ASP A 157 -5.65 12.98 12.54
C ASP A 157 -4.29 12.40 12.90
N ILE A 158 -3.24 12.70 12.12
CA ILE A 158 -1.86 12.27 12.40
C ILE A 158 -1.35 12.87 13.72
N ARG A 159 -1.52 14.19 13.92
CA ARG A 159 -1.09 14.89 15.15
C ARG A 159 -1.77 14.37 16.41
N ASN A 160 -3.04 13.95 16.30
CA ASN A 160 -3.81 13.42 17.43
C ASN A 160 -3.63 11.90 17.63
N ALA A 161 -2.91 11.22 16.73
CA ALA A 161 -2.76 9.78 16.75
C ALA A 161 -1.69 9.29 17.73
N GLY A 162 -1.88 9.56 19.03
CA GLY A 162 -1.15 8.95 20.16
C GLY A 162 0.31 8.52 19.91
N ASN A 163 0.71 7.36 20.41
CA ASN A 163 2.02 6.76 20.13
C ASN A 163 1.90 5.64 19.08
N LEU A 164 1.47 5.97 17.86
CA LEU A 164 1.33 4.99 16.77
C LEU A 164 2.67 4.45 16.25
N LYS A 165 3.76 5.22 16.37
CA LYS A 165 5.11 4.79 15.97
C LYS A 165 5.57 3.49 16.65
N ARG A 166 5.03 3.17 17.84
CA ARG A 166 5.32 1.90 18.54
C ARG A 166 4.99 0.68 17.69
N TRP A 167 3.97 0.77 16.83
CA TRP A 167 3.51 -0.35 16.00
C TRP A 167 4.46 -0.72 14.87
N TRP A 168 5.40 0.17 14.57
CA TRP A 168 6.42 -0.03 13.56
C TRP A 168 7.73 -0.54 14.15
N GLN A 169 7.92 -0.49 15.48
CA GLN A 169 9.06 -1.11 16.16
C GLN A 169 9.02 -2.63 15.97
N PRO A 170 10.15 -3.35 15.90
CA PRO A 170 10.12 -4.80 15.85
C PRO A 170 9.81 -5.38 17.24
N ASP A 171 9.33 -6.60 17.28
CA ASP A 171 9.36 -7.44 18.48
C ASP A 171 9.95 -8.82 18.15
N ASN A 172 9.82 -9.77 19.08
CA ASN A 172 10.38 -11.11 18.93
C ASN A 172 9.72 -11.93 17.81
N GLU A 173 8.55 -11.53 17.32
CA GLU A 173 7.77 -12.27 16.33
C GLU A 173 7.77 -11.59 14.96
N ILE A 174 7.60 -10.26 14.94
CA ILE A 174 7.36 -9.48 13.73
C ILE A 174 8.27 -8.25 13.70
N ASP A 175 9.02 -8.11 12.59
CA ASP A 175 9.58 -6.82 12.17
C ASP A 175 8.75 -6.27 11.00
N PRO A 176 7.97 -5.20 11.20
CA PRO A 176 7.16 -4.58 10.15
C PRO A 176 7.93 -4.22 8.88
N MET A 177 9.23 -3.90 8.99
CA MET A 177 10.05 -3.54 7.83
C MET A 177 10.25 -4.71 6.86
N MET A 178 10.15 -5.96 7.34
CA MET A 178 10.14 -7.14 6.47
C MET A 178 8.88 -7.20 5.60
N GLY A 179 7.72 -6.78 6.12
CA GLY A 179 6.48 -6.75 5.35
C GLY A 179 6.51 -5.67 4.28
N ILE A 180 7.15 -4.52 4.57
CA ILE A 180 7.43 -3.48 3.57
C ILE A 180 8.36 -4.02 2.49
N ALA A 181 9.46 -4.68 2.85
CA ALA A 181 10.39 -5.26 1.87
C ALA A 181 9.69 -6.29 0.95
N GLN A 182 8.79 -7.13 1.49
CA GLN A 182 8.00 -8.07 0.70
C GLN A 182 7.03 -7.39 -0.27
N LEU A 183 6.42 -6.26 0.12
CA LEU A 183 5.60 -5.46 -0.79
C LEU A 183 6.45 -4.90 -1.94
N VAL A 184 7.63 -4.35 -1.63
CA VAL A 184 8.56 -3.82 -2.65
C VAL A 184 8.99 -4.91 -3.62
N GLU A 185 9.37 -6.09 -3.11
CA GLU A 185 9.74 -7.24 -3.94
C GLU A 185 8.61 -7.63 -4.90
N THR A 186 7.38 -7.69 -4.39
CA THR A 186 6.21 -8.02 -5.21
C THR A 186 5.94 -6.95 -6.28
N VAL A 187 6.04 -5.66 -5.92
CA VAL A 187 5.94 -4.54 -6.87
C VAL A 187 6.97 -4.68 -8.00
N ARG A 188 8.24 -4.93 -7.65
CA ARG A 188 9.36 -5.04 -8.60
C ARG A 188 9.19 -6.22 -9.55
N HIS A 189 8.69 -7.34 -9.03
CA HIS A 189 8.46 -8.55 -9.82
C HIS A 189 7.26 -8.39 -10.77
N GLU A 190 6.09 -8.00 -10.24
CA GLU A 190 4.82 -8.03 -10.97
C GLU A 190 4.61 -6.83 -11.90
N PHE A 191 5.20 -5.67 -11.56
CA PHE A 191 5.10 -4.44 -12.34
C PHE A 191 6.47 -3.99 -12.85
N SER A 192 7.32 -4.93 -13.28
CA SER A 192 8.65 -4.63 -13.82
C SER A 192 8.63 -3.58 -14.95
N GLY A 193 7.57 -3.57 -15.77
CA GLY A 193 7.35 -2.58 -16.84
C GLY A 193 7.18 -1.14 -16.33
N ALA A 194 6.68 -0.92 -15.12
CA ALA A 194 6.49 0.41 -14.54
C ALA A 194 7.80 1.20 -14.39
N PHE A 195 8.92 0.48 -14.31
CA PHE A 195 10.27 1.01 -14.12
C PHE A 195 11.00 1.31 -15.44
N CYS A 196 10.34 1.15 -16.59
CA CYS A 196 10.90 1.61 -17.85
C CYS A 196 11.02 3.14 -17.88
N ALA A 197 12.08 3.64 -18.51
CA ALA A 197 12.32 5.07 -18.65
C ALA A 197 11.21 5.76 -19.46
N THR A 198 10.81 6.96 -19.03
CA THR A 198 9.93 7.84 -19.80
C THR A 198 10.49 9.26 -19.82
N LYS A 199 10.11 10.05 -20.82
CA LYS A 199 10.38 11.50 -20.86
C LYS A 199 9.23 12.34 -20.34
N ARG A 200 8.07 11.73 -20.08
CA ARG A 200 6.83 12.44 -19.71
C ARG A 200 6.34 11.94 -18.35
N PRO A 201 6.45 12.75 -17.28
CA PRO A 201 5.89 12.41 -15.97
C PRO A 201 4.36 12.53 -15.96
N ILE A 202 3.75 11.90 -14.96
CA ILE A 202 2.32 12.00 -14.63
C ILE A 202 2.10 13.29 -13.83
N ARG A 203 1.16 14.11 -14.29
CA ARG A 203 0.71 15.30 -13.56
C ARG A 203 -0.43 14.89 -12.65
N ALA A 204 -0.11 14.66 -11.38
CA ALA A 204 -1.10 14.43 -10.34
C ALA A 204 -1.49 15.75 -9.68
N THR A 205 -1.90 16.74 -10.48
CA THR A 205 -2.41 18.01 -9.95
C THR A 205 -3.83 17.81 -9.41
N PRO A 206 -4.17 18.34 -8.22
CA PRO A 206 -5.55 18.51 -7.84
C PRO A 206 -6.18 19.50 -8.80
N ALA A 207 -7.03 18.99 -9.72
CA ALA A 207 -8.11 19.82 -10.19
C ALA A 207 -9.05 19.94 -8.99
N PHE A 208 -9.28 21.17 -8.52
CA PHE A 208 -10.16 21.58 -7.42
C PHE A 208 -9.53 21.66 -6.03
#